data_AF-H0EUT1-F1
#
_entry.id   AF-H0EUT1-F1
#
_cell.length_a   1.000
_cell.length_b   1.000
_cell.length_c   1.000
_cell.angle_alpha   90.00
_cell.angle_beta   90.00
_cell.angle_gamma   90.00
#
_symmetry.space_group_name_H-M   'P 1'
#
loop_
_entity.id
_entity.type
_entity.pdbx_description
1 polymer ?
#
loop_
_entity_poly.entity_id
_entity_poly.type
_entity_poly.pdbx_seq_one_letter_code
_entity_poly.pdbx_strand_id
1 'polypeptide(L)'
;MKPTILLAALAVSGAAGHTIMQKISVNGADQGQLKGVRAPDSDSPIMNVNDANFACNTCIKYKDNTVINVPAGAKVGGWWGHVIGGAQGSNDPDNPIAASHKDDAATTGTTGLKWFKIGEEGRSNGK
;
A
#
# COMPACT_ATOMS: atom_id res chain seq x y z
N MET A 1 -0.93 26.35 -42.07
CA MET A 1 -0.07 25.58 -41.14
C MET A 1 -0.99 24.64 -40.38
N LYS A 2 -0.86 23.32 -40.55
CA LYS A 2 -1.76 22.32 -39.93
C LYS A 2 -1.24 22.01 -38.51
N PRO A 3 -2.04 22.11 -37.44
CA PRO A 3 -1.60 21.73 -36.12
C PRO A 3 -1.61 20.20 -36.00
N THR A 4 -0.44 19.60 -35.84
CA THR A 4 -0.29 18.18 -35.50
C THR A 4 -0.62 18.02 -34.02
N ILE A 5 -1.79 17.46 -33.71
CA ILE A 5 -2.15 17.06 -32.36
C ILE A 5 -1.36 15.80 -32.02
N LEU A 6 -0.32 15.91 -31.19
CA LEU A 6 0.33 14.75 -30.56
C LEU A 6 -0.59 14.23 -29.46
N LEU A 7 -1.28 13.12 -29.73
CA LEU A 7 -2.01 12.37 -28.72
C LEU A 7 -0.97 11.56 -27.92
N ALA A 8 -0.59 12.04 -26.74
CA ALA A 8 0.22 11.26 -25.80
C ALA A 8 -0.67 10.15 -25.23
N ALA A 9 -0.56 8.94 -25.78
CA ALA A 9 -1.15 7.75 -25.19
C ALA A 9 -0.45 7.47 -23.85
N LEU A 10 -1.12 7.78 -22.74
CA LEU A 10 -0.69 7.38 -21.41
C LEU A 10 -0.86 5.85 -21.32
N ALA A 11 0.24 5.12 -21.54
CA ALA A 11 0.26 3.68 -21.27
C ALA A 11 0.08 3.50 -19.76
N VAL A 12 -1.14 3.20 -19.32
CA VAL A 12 -1.42 2.69 -17.98
C VAL A 12 -0.84 1.28 -17.94
N SER A 13 0.45 1.16 -17.62
CA SER A 13 1.06 -0.12 -17.29
C SER A 13 0.39 -0.62 -16.01
N GLY A 14 -0.45 -1.66 -16.11
CA GLY A 14 -1.05 -2.31 -14.96
C GLY A 14 0.05 -2.80 -14.02
N ALA A 15 0.10 -2.23 -12.83
CA ALA A 15 0.89 -2.73 -11.72
C ALA A 15 0.26 -4.03 -11.23
N ALA A 16 0.87 -5.18 -11.53
CA ALA A 16 0.54 -6.44 -10.89
C ALA A 16 1.61 -6.72 -9.83
N GLY A 17 1.34 -6.32 -8.58
CA GLY A 17 2.21 -6.59 -7.43
C GLY A 17 1.38 -7.15 -6.29
N HIS A 18 1.82 -8.25 -5.70
CA HIS A 18 1.17 -8.88 -4.55
C HIS A 18 1.97 -8.54 -3.29
N THR A 19 1.30 -7.99 -2.27
CA THR A 19 1.97 -7.60 -1.03
C THR A 19 0.99 -7.38 0.11
N ILE A 20 1.49 -7.43 1.34
CA ILE A 20 0.76 -7.17 2.57
C ILE A 20 1.55 -6.17 3.42
N MET A 21 0.94 -5.01 3.75
CA MET A 21 1.45 -4.10 4.78
C MET A 21 1.33 -4.79 6.13
N GLN A 22 2.45 -4.99 6.82
CA GLN A 22 2.49 -5.86 7.98
C GLN A 22 3.34 -5.33 9.14
N LYS A 23 3.98 -4.16 9.00
CA LYS A 23 4.62 -3.44 10.12
C LYS A 23 4.52 -1.92 9.96
N ILE A 24 4.61 -1.24 11.10
CA ILE A 24 4.71 0.22 11.19
C ILE A 24 6.00 0.56 11.94
N SER A 25 6.65 1.65 11.53
CA SER A 25 7.74 2.27 12.27
C SER A 25 7.41 3.73 12.62
N VAL A 26 7.89 4.20 13.76
CA VAL A 26 7.73 5.59 14.22
C VAL A 26 9.10 6.15 14.57
N ASN A 27 9.52 7.23 13.90
CA ASN A 27 10.86 7.81 13.99
C ASN A 27 11.98 6.78 13.83
N GLY A 28 11.78 5.81 12.92
CA GLY A 28 12.71 4.72 12.65
C GLY A 28 12.63 3.52 13.62
N ALA A 29 11.84 3.59 14.69
CA ALA A 29 11.63 2.47 15.60
C ALA A 29 10.53 1.53 15.07
N ASP A 30 10.90 0.30 14.68
CA ASP A 30 9.97 -0.77 14.29
C ASP A 30 9.06 -1.13 15.47
N GLN A 31 7.75 -1.11 15.26
CA GLN A 31 6.75 -1.41 16.29
C GLN A 31 6.51 -2.93 16.45
N GLY A 32 7.01 -3.74 15.53
CA GLY A 32 6.90 -5.20 15.55
C GLY A 32 5.93 -5.75 14.50
N GLN A 33 6.12 -7.04 14.17
CA GLN A 33 5.30 -7.78 13.21
C GLN A 33 3.81 -7.76 13.60
N LEU A 34 2.96 -7.24 12.70
CA LEU A 34 1.50 -7.21 12.81
C LEU A 34 0.92 -6.44 14.01
N LYS A 35 1.77 -5.75 14.78
CA LYS A 35 1.34 -4.99 15.96
C LYS A 35 0.56 -3.74 15.51
N GLY A 36 -0.68 -3.60 15.94
CA GLY A 36 -1.54 -2.48 15.54
C GLY A 36 -1.93 -2.47 14.05
N VAL A 37 -1.73 -3.58 13.33
CA VAL A 37 -2.08 -3.73 11.91
C VAL A 37 -3.19 -4.77 11.76
N ARG A 38 -4.19 -4.46 10.93
CA ARG A 38 -5.22 -5.41 10.49
C ARG A 38 -4.82 -5.95 9.13
N ALA A 39 -4.49 -7.23 9.05
CA ALA A 39 -3.98 -7.83 7.82
C ALA A 39 -4.72 -9.13 7.42
N PRO A 40 -4.91 -9.38 6.12
CA PRO A 40 -5.24 -10.70 5.60
C PRO A 40 -4.02 -11.64 5.70
N ASP A 41 -4.22 -12.92 5.38
CA ASP A 41 -3.13 -13.85 5.09
C ASP A 41 -2.91 -14.10 3.59
N SER A 42 -3.84 -13.64 2.74
CA SER A 42 -3.68 -13.58 1.29
C SER A 42 -3.19 -12.21 0.84
N ASP A 43 -2.29 -12.22 -0.12
CA ASP A 43 -1.73 -11.07 -0.83
C ASP A 43 -2.51 -10.70 -2.10
N SER A 44 -3.65 -11.36 -2.35
CA SER A 44 -4.49 -11.11 -3.51
C SER A 44 -5.08 -9.69 -3.50
N PRO A 45 -5.10 -8.99 -4.65
CA PRO A 45 -5.56 -7.62 -4.72
C PRO A 45 -7.08 -7.49 -4.65
N ILE A 46 -7.55 -6.36 -4.09
CA ILE A 46 -8.92 -5.89 -4.30
C ILE A 46 -8.95 -5.10 -5.61
N MET A 47 -9.70 -5.61 -6.60
CA MET A 47 -9.74 -5.03 -7.95
C MET A 47 -10.87 -3.99 -8.13
N ASN A 48 -11.92 -4.06 -7.31
CA ASN A 48 -13.05 -3.14 -7.40
C ASN A 48 -12.89 -2.00 -6.38
N VAL A 49 -12.62 -0.80 -6.89
CA VAL A 49 -12.46 0.41 -6.07
C VAL A 49 -13.74 0.84 -5.34
N ASN A 50 -14.91 0.33 -5.75
CA ASN A 50 -16.19 0.59 -5.09
C ASN A 50 -16.53 -0.47 -4.02
N ASP A 51 -15.69 -1.47 -3.82
CA ASP A 51 -15.88 -2.48 -2.77
C ASP A 51 -15.66 -1.84 -1.39
N ALA A 52 -16.54 -2.12 -0.42
CA ALA A 52 -16.39 -1.59 0.94
C ALA A 52 -15.10 -2.06 1.64
N ASN A 53 -14.52 -3.18 1.18
CA ASN A 53 -13.25 -3.68 1.68
C ASN A 53 -12.05 -2.87 1.16
N PHE A 54 -12.21 -1.97 0.19
CA PHE A 54 -11.09 -1.26 -0.46
C PHE A 54 -10.19 -0.49 0.52
N ALA A 55 -10.72 -0.05 1.65
CA ALA A 55 -9.98 0.84 2.52
C ALA A 55 -9.24 0.19 3.69
N CYS A 56 -9.58 -1.05 4.04
CA CYS A 56 -8.88 -1.79 5.09
C CYS A 56 -8.68 -3.28 4.76
N ASN A 57 -8.88 -3.65 3.49
CA ASN A 57 -8.85 -5.02 2.99
C ASN A 57 -9.97 -5.94 3.54
N THR A 58 -10.05 -7.17 3.04
CA THR A 58 -11.02 -8.21 3.40
C THR A 58 -10.35 -9.37 4.14
N CYS A 59 -11.15 -10.32 4.63
CA CYS A 59 -10.67 -11.58 5.24
C CYS A 59 -9.57 -11.40 6.30
N ILE A 60 -9.71 -10.37 7.15
CA ILE A 60 -8.71 -10.02 8.16
C ILE A 60 -8.53 -11.17 9.17
N LYS A 61 -7.36 -11.80 9.11
CA LYS A 61 -6.96 -12.90 10.00
C LYS A 61 -6.13 -12.42 11.18
N TYR A 62 -5.30 -11.39 10.96
CA TYR A 62 -4.43 -10.82 11.98
C TYR A 62 -5.00 -9.49 12.46
N LYS A 63 -5.27 -9.41 13.76
CA LYS A 63 -5.69 -8.20 14.45
C LYS A 63 -5.30 -8.30 15.92
N ASP A 64 -4.91 -7.18 16.50
CA ASP A 64 -4.72 -7.03 17.93
C ASP A 64 -5.47 -5.79 18.44
N ASN A 65 -5.31 -5.49 19.73
CA ASN A 65 -5.86 -4.28 20.36
C ASN A 65 -4.79 -3.20 20.56
N THR A 66 -3.61 -3.33 19.93
CA THR A 66 -2.55 -2.34 20.11
C THR A 66 -2.93 -1.06 19.36
N VAL A 67 -2.83 0.07 20.06
CA VAL A 67 -2.80 1.39 19.44
C VAL A 67 -1.37 1.90 19.45
N ILE A 68 -0.79 2.14 18.27
CA ILE A 68 0.57 2.70 18.15
C ILE A 68 0.52 4.19 18.41
N ASN A 69 1.33 4.66 19.35
CA ASN A 69 1.47 6.09 19.64
C ASN A 69 2.35 6.76 18.59
N VAL A 70 1.79 7.72 17.85
CA VAL A 70 2.50 8.49 16.83
C VAL A 70 2.45 9.98 17.22
N PRO A 71 3.57 10.56 17.68
CA PRO A 71 3.64 12.01 17.91
C PRO A 71 3.39 12.79 16.62
N ALA A 72 2.73 13.95 16.72
CA ALA A 72 2.58 14.84 15.58
C ALA A 72 3.96 15.26 15.04
N GLY A 73 4.13 15.22 13.71
CA GLY A 73 5.41 15.48 13.05
C GLY A 73 6.40 14.31 13.04
N ALA A 74 6.06 13.16 13.63
CA ALA A 74 6.90 11.97 13.57
C ALA A 74 6.99 11.43 12.13
N LYS A 75 8.16 10.87 11.78
CA LYS A 75 8.32 10.11 10.54
C LYS A 75 7.71 8.73 10.73
N VAL A 76 6.68 8.42 9.95
CA VAL A 76 6.02 7.09 9.95
C VAL A 76 6.45 6.32 8.72
N GLY A 77 6.78 5.04 8.89
CA GLY A 77 7.08 4.13 7.78
C GLY A 77 6.17 2.92 7.82
N GLY A 78 5.55 2.58 6.69
CA GLY A 78 4.89 1.30 6.47
C GLY A 78 5.87 0.29 5.89
N TRP A 79 5.85 -0.94 6.40
CA TRP A 79 6.60 -2.05 5.83
C TRP A 79 5.65 -3.05 5.20
N TRP A 80 6.01 -3.44 3.99
CA TRP A 80 5.27 -4.35 3.14
C TRP A 80 6.13 -5.60 2.90
N GLY A 81 5.50 -6.72 2.62
CA GLY A 81 6.16 -7.98 2.30
C GLY A 81 5.23 -8.86 1.46
N HIS A 82 5.81 -9.76 0.66
CA HIS A 82 5.04 -10.63 -0.24
C HIS A 82 4.00 -11.46 0.51
N VAL A 83 4.44 -12.19 1.54
CA VAL A 83 3.57 -12.91 2.48
C VAL A 83 3.79 -12.42 3.90
N ILE A 84 2.99 -12.90 4.86
CA ILE A 84 3.23 -12.62 6.28
C ILE A 84 4.58 -13.22 6.70
N GLY A 85 5.47 -12.37 7.22
CA GLY A 85 6.86 -12.70 7.53
C GLY A 85 7.85 -12.25 6.44
N GLY A 86 7.37 -11.74 5.30
CA GLY A 86 8.18 -11.18 4.24
C GLY A 86 8.26 -12.07 3.01
N ALA A 87 9.47 -12.56 2.70
CA ALA A 87 9.72 -13.31 1.49
C ALA A 87 9.07 -14.70 1.51
N GLN A 88 8.50 -15.11 0.38
CA GLN A 88 7.99 -16.47 0.16
C GLN A 88 9.11 -17.49 -0.13
N GLY A 89 10.35 -17.03 -0.34
CA GLY A 89 11.53 -17.87 -0.55
C GLY A 89 12.83 -17.06 -0.66
N SER A 90 13.93 -17.74 -0.95
CA SER A 90 15.20 -17.06 -1.21
C SER A 90 15.13 -16.25 -2.51
N ASN A 91 15.62 -15.01 -2.50
CA ASN A 91 15.62 -14.07 -3.63
C ASN A 91 14.23 -13.75 -4.19
N ASP A 92 13.23 -13.65 -3.31
CA ASP A 92 11.88 -13.25 -3.67
C ASP A 92 11.85 -11.81 -4.22
N PRO A 93 11.52 -11.62 -5.52
CA PRO A 93 11.52 -10.31 -6.15
C PRO A 93 10.40 -9.38 -5.64
N ASP A 94 9.38 -9.95 -4.97
CA ASP A 94 8.22 -9.21 -4.48
C ASP A 94 8.36 -8.78 -3.01
N ASN A 95 9.48 -9.15 -2.36
CA ASN A 95 9.78 -8.78 -0.99
C ASN A 95 10.97 -7.78 -0.89
N PRO A 96 10.87 -6.69 -0.11
CA PRO A 96 9.72 -6.29 0.72
C PRO A 96 8.57 -5.66 -0.09
N ILE A 97 8.88 -4.98 -1.19
CA ILE A 97 7.89 -4.37 -2.08
C ILE A 97 8.23 -4.79 -3.51
N ALA A 98 7.27 -5.40 -4.20
CA ALA A 98 7.38 -5.70 -5.62
C ALA A 98 7.69 -4.43 -6.42
N ALA A 99 8.59 -4.52 -7.41
CA ALA A 99 8.96 -3.37 -8.24
C ALA A 99 7.77 -2.80 -9.05
N SER A 100 6.71 -3.59 -9.22
CA SER A 100 5.45 -3.17 -9.82
C SER A 100 4.55 -2.38 -8.88
N HIS A 101 4.86 -2.29 -7.57
CA HIS A 101 4.08 -1.50 -6.61
C HIS A 101 4.16 -0.02 -6.99
N LYS A 102 3.04 0.51 -7.49
CA LYS A 102 2.86 1.90 -7.91
C LYS A 102 1.63 2.40 -7.18
N ASP A 103 1.79 3.44 -6.37
CA ASP A 103 0.70 3.95 -5.54
C ASP A 103 -0.07 5.02 -6.33
N ASP A 104 -1.37 4.81 -6.53
CA ASP A 104 -2.31 5.85 -6.96
C ASP A 104 -3.63 5.66 -6.20
N ALA A 105 -4.09 6.70 -5.51
CA ALA A 105 -5.37 6.70 -4.83
C ALA A 105 -5.93 8.12 -4.62
N ALA A 106 -7.20 8.30 -4.98
CA ALA A 106 -8.04 9.46 -4.65
C ALA A 106 -9.38 9.01 -4.01
N THR A 107 -9.51 9.25 -2.70
CA THR A 107 -10.69 9.45 -1.78
C THR A 107 -11.89 8.48 -1.83
N THR A 108 -12.57 7.98 -0.77
CA THR A 108 -12.64 8.18 0.71
C THR A 108 -13.45 7.02 1.36
N GLY A 109 -13.30 6.77 2.66
CA GLY A 109 -14.07 5.86 3.54
C GLY A 109 -13.38 4.49 3.72
N THR A 110 -13.61 3.69 4.77
CA THR A 110 -13.80 2.25 4.43
C THR A 110 -15.23 2.09 3.96
N THR A 111 -16.13 2.70 4.70
CA THR A 111 -17.31 3.42 4.20
C THR A 111 -17.67 4.45 5.27
N GLY A 112 -18.20 5.62 4.91
CA GLY A 112 -18.64 6.67 5.85
C GLY A 112 -17.56 7.48 6.59
N LEU A 113 -16.30 7.01 6.61
CA LEU A 113 -15.17 7.77 7.16
C LEU A 113 -14.71 8.87 6.19
N LYS A 114 -14.16 9.96 6.74
CA LYS A 114 -13.54 11.05 5.97
C LYS A 114 -12.04 10.85 5.92
N TRP A 115 -11.52 10.42 4.77
CA TRP A 115 -10.10 10.20 4.58
C TRP A 115 -9.45 11.41 3.96
N PHE A 116 -8.26 11.74 4.41
CA PHE A 116 -7.40 12.74 3.81
C PHE A 116 -6.03 12.12 3.56
N LYS A 117 -5.40 12.51 2.46
CA LYS A 117 -4.09 12.02 2.06
C LYS A 117 -3.00 12.74 2.86
N ILE A 118 -2.00 11.99 3.34
CA ILE A 118 -0.85 12.52 4.10
C ILE A 118 0.51 12.15 3.50
N GLY A 119 0.52 11.31 2.47
CA GLY A 119 1.70 10.90 1.73
C GLY A 119 1.28 10.26 0.41
N GLU A 120 2.07 10.49 -0.62
CA GLU A 120 1.98 9.85 -1.92
C GLU A 120 3.35 9.85 -2.58
N GLU A 121 3.67 8.77 -3.30
CA GLU A 121 4.84 8.70 -4.16
C GLU A 121 4.40 8.11 -5.49
N GLY A 122 4.39 8.96 -6.52
CA GLY A 122 4.10 8.56 -7.88
C GLY A 122 5.36 8.25 -8.69
N ARG A 123 5.20 8.12 -10.00
CA ARG A 123 6.35 7.96 -10.90
C ARG A 123 7.17 9.24 -10.98
N SER A 124 8.47 9.17 -10.67
CA SER A 124 9.39 10.31 -10.77
C SER A 124 10.69 9.89 -11.45
N ASN A 125 11.15 10.68 -12.42
CA ASN A 125 12.37 10.41 -13.19
C ASN A 125 12.43 9.00 -13.81
N GLY A 126 11.27 8.52 -14.29
CA GLY A 126 11.16 7.21 -14.95
C GLY A 126 11.11 6.01 -14.00
N LYS A 127 11.25 6.23 -12.68
CA LYS A 127 11.22 5.21 -11.63
C LYS A 127 9.88 5.20 -10.91
#